data_AF-A0A5C3LDP3-F1
#
_entry.id   AF-A0A5C3LDP3-F1
#
_cell.length_a   1.000
_cell.length_b   1.000
_cell.length_c   1.000
_cell.angle_alpha   90.00
_cell.angle_beta   90.00
_cell.angle_gamma   90.00
#
_symmetry.space_group_name_H-M   'P 1'
#
loop_
_entity.id
_entity.type
_entity.pdbx_description
1 polymer ?
#
loop_
_entity_poly.entity_id
_entity_poly.type
_entity_poly.pdbx_seq_one_letter_code
_entity_poly.pdbx_strand_id
1 'polypeptide(L)'
;MSRLHPTRLESPLNLYSTSELEDWLLVRFGADVAWRRDTIRCTRKRKILAGEQLTARLIEGGRWLILGSIKGTVTAYDLESNRCLSDVNAMEGLTLVNPSSESFDSERINKMAVDIDTNAVSLTFRLALTQSMYLAGIDPPEGITRIRIWDFSLAGHGSDAQLVSQHLRSFSAYENGVIASTSLCGDLFSWSIFPNDDTKPYVEIFAWNKCTSALHMKAVVFLEQEHGVIRVEILPRNRILCFSLAHMMVYDIPKLELIPGDRPVLAYEVLQARWKMPELYSLLVL
;
A
#
# COMPACT_ATOMS: atom_id res chain seq x y z
N MET A 1 12.12 -22.47 15.80
CA MET A 1 10.84 -22.79 15.13
C MET A 1 10.10 -21.49 14.86
N SER A 2 10.25 -20.89 13.68
CA SER A 2 9.47 -19.71 13.31
C SER A 2 8.02 -20.13 13.13
N ARG A 3 7.13 -19.67 14.00
CA ARG A 3 5.69 -19.77 13.79
C ARG A 3 5.35 -18.84 12.63
N LEU A 4 5.47 -19.34 11.40
CA LEU A 4 4.85 -18.74 10.23
C LEU A 4 3.39 -18.51 10.60
N HIS A 5 2.95 -17.26 10.61
CA HIS A 5 1.54 -16.96 10.78
C HIS A 5 0.78 -17.77 9.71
N PRO A 6 -0.30 -18.49 10.09
CA PRO A 6 -1.06 -19.25 9.12
C PRO A 6 -1.50 -18.30 8.03
N THR A 7 -1.06 -18.57 6.81
CA THR A 7 -1.44 -17.77 5.64
C THR A 7 -2.95 -17.85 5.52
N ARG A 8 -3.60 -16.68 5.53
CA ARG A 8 -5.06 -16.58 5.51
C ARG A 8 -5.60 -17.15 4.20
N LEU A 9 -6.65 -17.97 4.29
CA LEU A 9 -7.42 -18.39 3.12
C LEU A 9 -8.28 -17.23 2.61
N GLU A 10 -8.42 -17.12 1.29
CA GLU A 10 -9.19 -16.06 0.65
C GLU A 10 -10.70 -16.26 0.78
N SER A 11 -11.12 -17.48 1.10
CA SER A 11 -12.52 -17.88 1.27
C SER A 11 -12.68 -18.73 2.54
N PRO A 12 -13.91 -18.96 3.00
CA PRO A 12 -14.18 -19.95 4.04
C PRO A 12 -13.72 -21.36 3.67
N LEU A 13 -13.19 -22.09 4.66
CA LEU A 13 -12.63 -23.43 4.47
C LEU A 13 -13.61 -24.41 3.79
N ASN A 14 -14.91 -24.29 4.09
CA ASN A 14 -15.97 -25.16 3.55
C ASN A 14 -16.27 -24.94 2.06
N LEU A 15 -15.71 -23.89 1.43
CA LEU A 15 -15.82 -23.68 -0.02
C LEU A 15 -14.69 -24.38 -0.79
N TYR A 16 -13.62 -24.80 -0.12
CA TYR A 16 -12.53 -25.51 -0.77
C TYR A 16 -12.82 -27.00 -0.84
N SER A 17 -12.63 -27.55 -2.03
CA SER A 17 -12.50 -29.00 -2.22
C SER A 17 -11.23 -29.52 -1.55
N THR A 18 -11.20 -30.82 -1.23
CA THR A 18 -10.01 -31.48 -0.69
C THR A 18 -8.79 -31.30 -1.60
N SER A 19 -8.99 -31.38 -2.92
CA SER A 19 -7.92 -31.18 -3.91
C SER A 19 -7.35 -29.77 -3.88
N GLU A 20 -8.21 -28.74 -3.78
CA GLU A 20 -7.72 -27.35 -3.70
C GLU A 20 -6.90 -27.11 -2.43
N LEU A 21 -7.32 -27.67 -1.30
CA LEU A 21 -6.57 -27.56 -0.05
C LEU A 21 -5.25 -28.32 -0.10
N GLU A 22 -5.24 -29.50 -0.73
CA GLU A 22 -4.02 -30.27 -0.94
C GLU A 22 -3.02 -29.51 -1.82
N ASP A 23 -3.47 -28.99 -2.97
CA ASP A 23 -2.65 -28.18 -3.88
C ASP A 23 -2.08 -26.95 -3.17
N TRP A 24 -2.93 -26.21 -2.44
CA TRP A 24 -2.52 -25.03 -1.67
C TRP A 24 -1.45 -25.37 -0.63
N LEU A 25 -1.65 -26.48 0.10
CA LEU A 25 -0.73 -26.95 1.12
C LEU A 25 0.61 -27.39 0.50
N LEU A 26 0.59 -28.11 -0.63
CA LEU A 26 1.78 -28.53 -1.35
C LEU A 26 2.59 -27.34 -1.87
N VAL A 27 1.93 -26.33 -2.44
CA VAL A 27 2.60 -25.08 -2.87
C VAL A 27 3.29 -24.42 -1.69
N ARG A 28 2.63 -24.37 -0.52
CA ARG A 28 3.21 -23.76 0.68
C ARG A 28 4.39 -24.54 1.24
N PHE A 29 4.28 -25.86 1.34
CA PHE A 29 5.39 -26.71 1.76
C PHE A 29 6.57 -26.59 0.81
N GLY A 30 6.32 -26.53 -0.50
CA GLY A 30 7.34 -26.28 -1.52
C GLY A 30 8.04 -24.94 -1.32
N ALA A 31 7.29 -23.88 -1.02
CA ALA A 31 7.86 -22.57 -0.70
C ALA A 31 8.73 -22.63 0.57
N ASP A 32 8.25 -23.20 1.66
CA ASP A 32 9.00 -23.30 2.92
C ASP A 32 10.32 -24.09 2.75
N VAL A 33 10.31 -25.16 1.96
CA VAL A 33 11.52 -25.91 1.61
C VAL A 33 12.46 -25.05 0.77
N ALA A 34 11.94 -24.29 -0.20
CA ALA A 34 12.74 -23.39 -1.03
C ALA A 34 13.37 -22.25 -0.22
N TRP A 35 12.66 -21.65 0.75
CA TRP A 35 13.20 -20.61 1.64
C TRP A 35 14.32 -21.11 2.55
N ARG A 36 14.32 -22.40 2.92
CA ARG A 36 15.38 -23.02 3.74
C ARG A 36 16.61 -23.41 2.96
N ARG A 37 16.45 -23.65 1.65
CA ARG A 37 17.59 -23.85 0.76
C ARG A 37 18.11 -22.45 0.49
N ASP A 38 19.36 -22.14 0.85
CA ASP A 38 20.01 -20.85 0.55
C ASP A 38 20.25 -20.63 -0.96
N THR A 39 19.31 -21.06 -1.80
CA THR A 39 19.32 -20.96 -3.24
C THR A 39 18.51 -19.75 -3.66
N ILE A 40 19.14 -18.82 -4.36
CA ILE A 40 18.48 -17.62 -4.93
C ILE A 40 17.69 -17.99 -6.22
N ARG A 41 17.60 -19.28 -6.58
CA ARG A 41 16.93 -19.72 -7.80
C ARG A 41 15.41 -19.67 -7.62
N CYS A 42 14.75 -18.78 -8.37
CA CYS A 42 13.29 -18.76 -8.48
C CYS A 42 12.76 -20.14 -8.91
N THR A 43 11.83 -20.71 -8.15
CA THR A 43 11.17 -21.98 -8.48
C THR A 43 10.20 -21.85 -9.65
N ARG A 44 9.61 -20.65 -9.83
CA ARG A 44 8.70 -20.34 -10.93
C ARG A 44 8.96 -18.93 -11.44
N LYS A 45 8.86 -18.74 -12.75
CA LYS A 45 8.86 -17.41 -13.40
C LYS A 45 7.62 -17.33 -14.27
N ARG A 46 6.90 -16.20 -14.21
CA ARG A 46 5.76 -15.90 -15.07
C ARG A 46 6.01 -14.54 -15.72
N LYS A 47 5.71 -14.42 -17.02
CA LYS A 47 5.69 -13.13 -17.72
C LYS A 47 4.30 -12.52 -17.60
N ILE A 48 4.26 -11.26 -17.20
CA ILE A 48 3.04 -10.49 -17.04
C ILE A 48 3.00 -9.44 -18.15
N LEU A 49 1.88 -9.34 -18.88
CA LEU A 49 1.65 -8.21 -19.78
C LEU A 49 1.22 -7.02 -18.95
N ALA A 50 2.20 -6.25 -18.50
CA ALA A 50 1.98 -4.99 -17.83
C ALA A 50 2.60 -3.89 -18.69
N GLY A 51 1.86 -2.81 -18.92
CA GLY A 51 2.45 -1.57 -19.43
C GLY A 51 3.42 -0.96 -18.42
N GLU A 52 3.85 0.28 -18.61
CA GLU A 52 4.70 0.98 -17.63
C GLU A 52 4.00 1.07 -16.24
N GLN A 53 4.55 0.35 -15.27
CA GLN A 53 4.07 0.30 -13.88
C GLN A 53 5.01 1.09 -12.98
N LEU A 54 4.43 1.81 -12.02
CA LEU A 54 5.18 2.58 -11.03
C LEU A 54 5.22 1.90 -9.66
N THR A 55 4.20 1.10 -9.36
CA THR A 55 4.03 0.53 -8.03
C THR A 55 3.30 -0.80 -8.08
N ALA A 56 3.62 -1.66 -7.12
CA ALA A 56 3.11 -3.01 -7.03
C ALA A 56 2.79 -3.37 -5.57
N ARG A 57 1.72 -4.14 -5.37
CA ARG A 57 1.32 -4.68 -4.07
C ARG A 57 0.89 -6.13 -4.23
N LEU A 58 1.52 -7.03 -3.48
CA LEU A 58 1.05 -8.40 -3.33
C LEU A 58 0.07 -8.43 -2.16
N ILE A 59 -1.15 -8.88 -2.41
CA ILE A 59 -2.18 -9.01 -1.37
C ILE A 59 -1.84 -10.20 -0.47
N GLU A 60 -2.18 -10.08 0.81
CA GLU A 60 -2.03 -11.19 1.76
C GLU A 60 -2.74 -12.45 1.23
N GLY A 61 -2.08 -13.60 1.35
CA GLY A 61 -2.45 -14.84 0.65
C GLY A 61 -1.54 -15.14 -0.54
N GLY A 62 -1.00 -14.10 -1.18
CA GLY A 62 0.05 -14.24 -2.20
C GLY A 62 -0.44 -14.57 -3.62
N ARG A 63 -1.76 -14.68 -3.83
CA ARG A 63 -2.35 -14.94 -5.14
C ARG A 63 -2.55 -13.67 -5.96
N TRP A 64 -3.04 -12.59 -5.37
CA TRP A 64 -3.36 -11.37 -6.10
C TRP A 64 -2.21 -10.37 -6.09
N LEU A 65 -1.71 -10.05 -7.28
CA LEU A 65 -0.75 -8.96 -7.50
C LEU A 65 -1.47 -7.76 -8.11
N ILE A 66 -1.42 -6.62 -7.42
CA ILE A 66 -2.02 -5.36 -7.86
C ILE A 66 -0.92 -4.43 -8.36
N LEU A 67 -1.07 -3.91 -9.59
CA LEU A 67 -0.14 -2.99 -10.21
C LEU A 67 -0.82 -1.64 -10.47
N GLY A 68 -0.11 -0.55 -10.20
CA GLY A 68 -0.51 0.82 -10.54
C GLY A 68 0.35 1.37 -11.67
N SER A 69 -0.31 1.92 -12.70
CA SER A 69 0.37 2.38 -13.92
C SER A 69 0.61 3.89 -13.98
N ILE A 70 1.49 4.30 -14.90
CA ILE A 70 1.66 5.73 -15.26
C ILE A 70 0.40 6.35 -15.89
N LYS A 71 -0.55 5.52 -16.35
CA LYS A 71 -1.80 5.98 -16.97
C LYS A 71 -2.94 6.09 -15.96
N GLY A 72 -2.67 5.89 -14.67
CA GLY A 72 -3.71 5.92 -13.64
C GLY A 72 -4.60 4.68 -13.60
N THR A 73 -4.23 3.62 -14.32
CA THR A 73 -4.93 2.33 -14.24
C THR A 73 -4.42 1.53 -13.04
N VAL A 74 -5.33 0.80 -12.40
CA VAL A 74 -4.98 -0.26 -11.43
C VAL A 74 -5.41 -1.59 -12.01
N THR A 75 -4.50 -2.56 -12.03
CA THR A 75 -4.72 -3.88 -12.63
C THR A 75 -4.38 -4.97 -11.63
N ALA A 76 -5.25 -5.97 -11.50
CA ALA A 76 -5.01 -7.18 -10.71
C ALA A 76 -4.56 -8.34 -11.60
N TYR A 77 -3.67 -9.15 -11.07
CA TYR A 77 -3.20 -10.37 -11.69
C TYR A 77 -3.38 -11.54 -10.70
N ASP A 78 -4.05 -12.59 -11.16
CA ASP A 78 -4.19 -13.85 -10.43
C ASP A 78 -2.97 -14.75 -10.70
N LEU A 79 -2.05 -14.79 -9.74
CA LEU A 79 -0.80 -15.56 -9.82
C LEU A 79 -1.02 -17.08 -9.75
N GLU A 80 -2.21 -17.55 -9.40
CA GLU A 80 -2.57 -18.96 -9.38
C GLU A 80 -3.32 -19.39 -10.65
N SER A 81 -3.86 -18.44 -11.40
CA SER A 81 -4.54 -18.72 -12.67
C SER A 81 -3.68 -19.58 -13.61
N ASN A 82 -4.28 -20.68 -14.06
CA ASN A 82 -3.68 -21.60 -15.04
C ASN A 82 -3.91 -21.16 -16.49
N ARG A 83 -4.56 -20.01 -16.71
CA ARG A 83 -4.87 -19.47 -18.05
C ARG A 83 -3.63 -19.16 -18.90
N CYS A 84 -2.43 -19.24 -18.34
CA CYS A 84 -1.15 -18.93 -18.99
C CYS A 84 -0.14 -20.08 -18.97
N LEU A 85 -0.59 -21.33 -18.81
CA LEU A 85 0.31 -22.50 -18.82
C LEU A 85 0.86 -22.85 -20.22
N SER A 86 0.43 -22.17 -21.28
CA SER A 86 1.17 -22.18 -22.55
C SER A 86 2.17 -21.03 -22.55
N ASP A 87 3.46 -21.35 -22.67
CA ASP A 87 4.62 -20.42 -22.68
C ASP A 87 4.54 -19.27 -23.73
N VAL A 88 3.47 -19.22 -24.51
CA VAL A 88 3.25 -18.29 -25.61
C VAL A 88 2.34 -17.12 -25.19
N ASN A 89 1.47 -17.28 -24.18
CA ASN A 89 0.49 -16.26 -23.80
C ASN A 89 0.81 -15.69 -22.42
N ALA A 90 1.30 -14.45 -22.41
CA ALA A 90 1.58 -13.75 -21.17
C ALA A 90 0.27 -13.35 -20.45
N MET A 91 0.33 -13.27 -19.12
CA MET A 91 -0.87 -13.13 -18.30
C MET A 91 -1.55 -11.79 -18.48
N GLU A 92 -2.83 -11.85 -18.88
CA GLU A 92 -3.72 -10.69 -18.93
C GLU A 92 -4.21 -10.35 -17.52
N GLY A 93 -4.16 -9.06 -17.20
CA GLY A 93 -4.62 -8.54 -15.92
C GLY A 93 -6.06 -8.05 -16.01
N LEU A 94 -6.77 -8.13 -14.90
CA LEU A 94 -8.11 -7.54 -14.74
C LEU A 94 -7.95 -6.06 -14.37
N THR A 95 -8.46 -5.15 -15.21
CA THR A 95 -8.50 -3.72 -14.86
C THR A 95 -9.52 -3.49 -13.75
N LEU A 96 -9.02 -3.06 -12.59
CA LEU A 96 -9.80 -2.81 -11.38
C LEU A 96 -10.28 -1.36 -11.27
N VAL A 97 -9.42 -0.43 -11.69
CA VAL A 97 -9.69 1.01 -11.68
C VAL A 97 -9.23 1.57 -13.02
N ASN A 98 -10.16 2.26 -13.69
CA ASN A 98 -9.88 3.01 -14.90
C ASN A 98 -9.40 4.44 -14.55
N PRO A 99 -8.58 5.07 -15.41
CA PRO A 99 -8.31 6.49 -15.28
C PRO A 99 -9.62 7.27 -15.35
N SER A 100 -9.66 8.41 -14.65
CA SER A 100 -10.80 9.32 -14.81
C SER A 100 -10.83 9.83 -16.24
N SER A 101 -11.96 9.67 -16.93
CA SER A 101 -12.17 10.19 -18.29
C SER A 101 -12.21 11.72 -18.37
N GLU A 102 -12.21 12.40 -17.23
CA GLU A 102 -12.49 13.84 -17.12
C GLU A 102 -11.23 14.72 -17.19
N SER A 103 -10.01 14.15 -17.20
CA SER A 103 -8.77 14.93 -17.30
C SER A 103 -7.89 14.45 -18.44
N PHE A 104 -7.38 15.39 -19.23
CA PHE A 104 -6.27 15.15 -20.18
C PHE A 104 -4.93 14.89 -19.46
N ASP A 105 -4.91 15.01 -18.13
CA ASP A 105 -3.72 14.89 -17.30
C ASP A 105 -3.41 13.44 -16.94
N SER A 106 -2.12 13.11 -16.92
CA SER A 106 -1.62 11.79 -16.54
C SER A 106 -1.84 11.58 -15.03
N GLU A 107 -2.89 10.84 -14.64
CA GLU A 107 -3.18 10.49 -13.24
C GLU A 107 -2.29 9.35 -12.71
N ARG A 108 -0.95 9.50 -12.79
CA ARG A 108 0.04 8.46 -12.43
C ARG A 108 -0.22 7.90 -11.02
N ILE A 109 -0.32 6.57 -10.87
CA ILE A 109 -0.40 5.95 -9.54
C ILE A 109 1.01 5.89 -8.94
N ASN A 110 1.36 6.82 -8.06
CA ASN A 110 2.70 6.90 -7.46
C ASN A 110 2.90 5.90 -6.31
N LYS A 111 1.90 5.79 -5.43
CA LYS A 111 1.96 4.91 -4.26
C LYS A 111 0.61 4.24 -4.05
N MET A 112 0.68 3.08 -3.40
CA MET A 112 -0.47 2.29 -2.99
C MET A 112 -0.30 1.88 -1.54
N ALA A 113 -1.35 1.99 -0.73
CA ALA A 113 -1.42 1.40 0.60
C ALA A 113 -2.62 0.46 0.69
N VAL A 114 -2.45 -0.68 1.35
CA VAL A 114 -3.45 -1.75 1.43
C VAL A 114 -3.78 -2.00 2.90
N ASP A 115 -5.06 -2.12 3.21
CA ASP A 115 -5.57 -2.52 4.54
C ASP A 115 -6.49 -3.73 4.37
N ILE A 116 -6.09 -4.88 4.90
CA ILE A 116 -6.85 -6.13 4.78
C ILE A 116 -7.89 -6.21 5.90
N ASP A 117 -9.16 -6.43 5.55
CA ASP A 117 -10.19 -6.70 6.55
C ASP A 117 -10.08 -8.15 7.04
N THR A 118 -9.45 -8.33 8.20
CA THR A 118 -9.23 -9.63 8.84
C THR A 118 -10.50 -10.27 9.42
N ASN A 119 -11.58 -9.50 9.57
CA ASN A 119 -12.86 -10.00 10.08
C ASN A 119 -13.82 -10.42 8.97
N ALA A 120 -13.54 -10.04 7.72
CA ALA A 120 -14.33 -10.44 6.58
C ALA A 120 -14.26 -11.97 6.33
N VAL A 121 -15.38 -12.55 5.93
CA VAL A 121 -15.54 -13.98 5.65
C VAL A 121 -14.73 -14.41 4.43
N SER A 122 -14.65 -13.55 3.42
CA SER A 122 -13.80 -13.69 2.23
C SER A 122 -12.79 -12.55 2.16
N LEU A 123 -11.79 -12.68 1.27
CA LEU A 123 -10.78 -11.68 1.03
C LEU A 123 -11.44 -10.35 0.69
N THR A 124 -11.28 -9.42 1.61
CA THR A 124 -11.77 -8.05 1.51
C THR A 124 -10.65 -7.13 1.96
N PHE A 125 -10.40 -6.08 1.19
CA PHE A 125 -9.36 -5.11 1.51
C PHE A 125 -9.68 -3.73 0.98
N ARG A 126 -9.10 -2.71 1.62
CA ARG A 126 -9.07 -1.35 1.13
C ARG A 126 -7.76 -1.08 0.42
N LEU A 127 -7.85 -0.25 -0.61
CA LEU A 127 -6.71 0.26 -1.35
C LEU A 127 -6.78 1.78 -1.40
N ALA A 128 -5.73 2.43 -0.88
CA ALA A 128 -5.49 3.84 -1.07
C ALA A 128 -4.53 4.05 -2.23
N LEU A 129 -4.90 4.90 -3.16
CA LEU A 129 -4.10 5.31 -4.31
C LEU A 129 -3.70 6.77 -4.13
N THR A 130 -2.42 7.08 -4.27
CA THR A 130 -1.95 8.47 -4.37
C THR A 130 -1.58 8.77 -5.82
N GLN A 131 -2.26 9.73 -6.41
CA GLN A 131 -2.07 10.16 -7.78
C GLN A 131 -1.45 11.55 -7.79
N SER A 132 -0.30 11.69 -8.45
CA SER A 132 0.25 13.02 -8.74
C SER A 132 -0.20 13.43 -10.13
N MET A 133 -0.71 14.66 -10.22
CA MET A 133 -1.04 15.26 -11.50
C MET A 133 0.26 15.80 -12.12
N TYR A 134 0.75 15.12 -13.17
CA TYR A 134 1.78 15.69 -14.02
C TYR A 134 1.13 16.36 -15.23
N LEU A 135 1.25 17.68 -15.30
CA LEU A 135 1.04 18.40 -16.55
C LEU A 135 2.27 18.15 -17.43
N ALA A 136 2.06 17.57 -18.62
CA ALA A 136 3.16 17.25 -19.51
C ALA A 136 3.96 18.52 -19.88
N GLY A 137 5.20 18.60 -19.40
CA GLY A 137 6.16 19.65 -19.79
C GLY A 137 6.21 20.90 -18.90
N ILE A 138 5.48 20.94 -17.79
CA ILE A 138 5.58 22.01 -16.79
C ILE A 138 5.76 21.32 -15.42
N ASP A 139 6.81 21.67 -14.68
CA ASP A 139 6.93 21.27 -13.27
C ASP A 139 5.59 21.57 -12.59
N PRO A 140 4.96 20.57 -11.93
CA PRO A 140 3.55 20.66 -11.55
C PRO A 140 3.29 22.01 -10.87
N PRO A 141 2.42 22.87 -11.44
CA PRO A 141 2.02 24.08 -10.78
C PRO A 141 1.20 23.62 -9.59
N GLU A 142 1.85 23.57 -8.43
CA GLU A 142 1.33 23.18 -7.12
C GLU A 142 1.25 21.65 -6.90
N GLY A 143 1.91 21.19 -5.82
CA GLY A 143 1.96 19.80 -5.36
C GLY A 143 0.61 19.32 -4.82
N ILE A 144 -0.41 19.24 -5.66
CA ILE A 144 -1.71 18.70 -5.25
C ILE A 144 -1.74 17.23 -5.62
N THR A 145 -1.67 16.36 -4.61
CA THR A 145 -1.84 14.92 -4.79
C THR A 145 -3.29 14.53 -4.52
N ARG A 146 -3.87 13.76 -5.44
CA ARG A 146 -5.22 13.18 -5.30
C ARG A 146 -5.13 11.83 -4.61
N ILE A 147 -5.84 11.68 -3.51
CA ILE A 147 -5.98 10.43 -2.77
C ILE A 147 -7.33 9.80 -3.14
N ARG A 148 -7.33 8.53 -3.56
CA ARG A 148 -8.54 7.75 -3.83
C ARG A 148 -8.55 6.49 -2.98
N ILE A 149 -9.65 6.26 -2.27
CA ILE A 149 -9.86 5.08 -1.44
C ILE A 149 -10.92 4.19 -2.09
N TRP A 150 -10.60 2.91 -2.21
CA TRP A 150 -11.42 1.88 -2.82
C TRP A 150 -11.55 0.68 -1.87
N ASP A 151 -12.73 0.08 -1.85
CA ASP A 151 -12.96 -1.25 -1.28
C ASP A 151 -12.85 -2.29 -2.38
N PHE A 152 -12.30 -3.44 -2.04
CA PHE A 152 -12.21 -4.62 -2.87
C PHE A 152 -12.72 -5.83 -2.13
N SER A 153 -13.54 -6.64 -2.79
CA SER A 153 -14.03 -7.91 -2.26
C SER A 153 -13.86 -9.01 -3.29
N LEU A 154 -13.59 -10.23 -2.82
CA LEU A 154 -13.54 -11.41 -3.66
C LEU A 154 -14.97 -11.89 -3.96
N ALA A 155 -15.31 -11.94 -5.24
CA ALA A 155 -16.48 -12.63 -5.76
C ALA A 155 -16.07 -13.95 -6.41
N GLY A 156 -16.92 -14.97 -6.32
CA GLY A 156 -16.59 -16.32 -6.79
C GLY A 156 -15.59 -17.05 -5.89
N HIS A 157 -15.06 -18.17 -6.39
CA HIS A 157 -14.10 -19.03 -5.67
C HIS A 157 -13.24 -19.80 -6.68
N GLY A 158 -12.07 -20.27 -6.25
CA GLY A 158 -11.18 -21.08 -7.08
C GLY A 158 -10.83 -20.36 -8.40
N SER A 159 -10.98 -21.06 -9.53
CA SER A 159 -10.68 -20.51 -10.87
C SER A 159 -11.62 -19.40 -11.36
N ASP A 160 -12.77 -19.24 -10.71
CA ASP A 160 -13.78 -18.23 -11.03
C ASP A 160 -13.70 -17.00 -10.12
N ALA A 161 -12.73 -17.00 -9.19
CA ALA A 161 -12.54 -15.90 -8.26
C ALA A 161 -12.14 -14.60 -9.00
N GLN A 162 -12.76 -13.49 -8.64
CA GLN A 162 -12.53 -12.17 -9.22
C GLN A 162 -12.58 -11.11 -8.12
N LEU A 163 -11.76 -10.06 -8.27
CA LEU A 163 -11.82 -8.90 -7.39
C LEU A 163 -12.85 -7.90 -7.92
N VAL A 164 -13.84 -7.58 -7.10
CA VAL A 164 -14.84 -6.56 -7.37
C VAL A 164 -14.46 -5.29 -6.61
N SER A 165 -14.48 -4.15 -7.30
CA SER A 165 -14.10 -2.85 -6.75
C SER A 165 -15.30 -1.97 -6.44
N GLN A 166 -15.21 -1.19 -5.38
CA GLN A 166 -16.15 -0.14 -5.03
C GLN A 166 -15.39 1.13 -4.63
N HIS A 167 -15.71 2.24 -5.28
CA HIS A 167 -15.14 3.53 -4.88
C HIS A 167 -15.77 4.00 -3.57
N LEU A 168 -14.94 4.44 -2.62
CA LEU A 168 -15.41 4.96 -1.33
C LEU A 168 -15.28 6.47 -1.25
N ARG A 169 -14.10 6.99 -1.59
CA ARG A 169 -13.79 8.41 -1.38
C ARG A 169 -12.65 8.90 -2.24
N SER A 170 -12.70 10.19 -2.58
CA SER A 170 -11.60 10.92 -3.19
C SER A 170 -11.45 12.29 -2.52
N PHE A 171 -10.23 12.72 -2.28
CA PHE A 171 -9.91 14.08 -1.86
C PHE A 171 -8.52 14.48 -2.36
N SER A 172 -8.27 15.77 -2.45
CA SER A 172 -6.97 16.32 -2.85
C SER A 172 -6.25 16.86 -1.62
N ALA A 173 -4.96 16.60 -1.50
CA ALA A 173 -4.14 17.13 -0.42
C ALA A 173 -2.87 17.77 -0.99
N TYR A 174 -2.49 18.90 -0.40
CA TYR A 174 -1.26 19.58 -0.73
C TYR A 174 -0.07 18.81 -0.16
N GLU A 175 0.91 18.51 -1.00
CA GLU A 175 2.19 17.94 -0.66
C GLU A 175 3.27 19.02 -0.88
N ASN A 176 4.06 19.29 0.16
CA ASN A 176 5.24 20.13 0.03
C ASN A 176 6.47 19.23 0.03
N GLY A 177 6.64 18.37 -0.99
CA GLY A 177 7.77 17.46 -1.05
C GLY A 177 7.50 16.14 -1.77
N VAL A 178 8.41 15.18 -1.58
CA VAL A 178 8.32 13.84 -2.16
C VAL A 178 7.67 12.88 -1.16
N ILE A 179 6.56 12.25 -1.56
CA ILE A 179 5.97 11.15 -0.79
C ILE A 179 6.90 9.93 -0.84
N ALA A 180 7.47 9.56 0.31
CA ALA A 180 8.33 8.38 0.41
C ALA A 180 7.51 7.10 0.53
N SER A 181 6.51 7.11 1.40
CA SER A 181 5.73 5.94 1.79
C SER A 181 4.30 6.32 2.13
N THR A 182 3.40 5.35 2.00
CA THR A 182 1.98 5.46 2.37
C THR A 182 1.58 4.25 3.20
N SER A 183 0.66 4.44 4.13
CA SER A 183 0.04 3.36 4.90
C SER A 183 -1.45 3.62 5.12
N LEU A 184 -2.22 2.56 5.24
CA LEU A 184 -3.67 2.58 5.42
C LEU A 184 -4.02 1.57 6.50
N CYS A 185 -4.86 1.96 7.46
CA CYS A 185 -5.38 1.06 8.49
C CYS A 185 -6.72 1.59 9.01
N GLY A 186 -7.79 0.85 8.77
CA GLY A 186 -9.15 1.28 9.08
C GLY A 186 -9.48 2.63 8.46
N ASP A 187 -9.88 3.58 9.30
CA ASP A 187 -10.26 4.93 8.89
C ASP A 187 -9.08 5.90 8.71
N LEU A 188 -7.85 5.43 8.94
CA LEU A 188 -6.65 6.25 8.90
C LEU A 188 -5.83 5.96 7.65
N PHE A 189 -5.47 7.03 6.94
CA PHE A 189 -4.49 7.03 5.85
C PHE A 189 -3.30 7.88 6.28
N SER A 190 -2.08 7.47 5.95
CA SER A 190 -0.89 8.26 6.23
C SER A 190 0.10 8.23 5.09
N TRP A 191 0.95 9.25 5.06
CA TRP A 191 2.13 9.26 4.23
C TRP A 191 3.30 9.92 4.93
N SER A 192 4.52 9.57 4.52
CA SER A 192 5.73 10.28 4.93
C SER A 192 6.24 11.15 3.79
N ILE A 193 6.61 12.39 4.13
CA ILE A 193 7.04 13.41 3.16
C ILE A 193 8.48 13.83 3.46
N PHE A 194 9.28 13.90 2.39
CA PHE A 194 10.56 14.60 2.36
C PHE A 194 10.34 15.99 1.76
N PRO A 195 10.41 17.07 2.56
CA PRO A 195 10.09 18.40 2.06
C PRO A 195 11.09 18.90 1.03
N ASN A 196 10.62 19.77 0.13
CA ASN A 196 11.48 20.44 -0.86
C ASN A 196 12.19 21.68 -0.30
N ASP A 197 11.80 22.11 0.90
CA ASP A 197 12.37 23.25 1.62
C ASP A 197 13.11 22.78 2.89
N ASP A 198 13.53 23.73 3.73
CA ASP A 198 14.25 23.44 4.98
C ASP A 198 13.35 22.85 6.09
N THR A 199 12.09 22.49 5.77
CA THR A 199 11.19 21.85 6.73
C THR A 199 11.69 20.44 7.06
N LYS A 200 11.62 20.07 8.34
CA LYS A 200 11.95 18.71 8.78
C LYS A 200 11.01 17.68 8.15
N PRO A 201 11.49 16.46 7.82
CA PRO A 201 10.63 15.36 7.39
C PRO A 201 9.49 15.10 8.38
N TYR A 202 8.31 14.85 7.85
CA TYR A 202 7.10 14.66 8.65
C TYR A 202 6.21 13.55 8.09
N VAL A 203 5.29 13.11 8.94
CA VAL A 203 4.22 12.18 8.58
C VAL A 203 2.89 12.91 8.72
N GLU A 204 2.07 12.90 7.68
CA GLU A 204 0.67 13.33 7.81
C GLU A 204 -0.23 12.11 7.95
N ILE A 205 -1.26 12.27 8.77
CA ILE A 205 -2.21 11.22 9.11
C ILE A 205 -3.61 11.81 8.95
N PHE A 206 -4.40 11.23 8.06
CA PHE A 206 -5.75 11.65 7.72
C PHE A 206 -6.76 10.64 8.25
N ALA A 207 -7.83 11.12 8.89
CA ALA A 207 -9.07 10.36 8.95
C ALA A 207 -9.76 10.45 7.60
N TRP A 208 -9.37 9.59 6.65
CA TRP A 208 -9.71 9.73 5.23
C TRP A 208 -11.23 9.81 5.03
N ASN A 209 -12.01 9.08 5.83
CA ASN A 209 -13.48 9.05 5.78
C ASN A 209 -14.15 10.35 6.25
N LYS A 210 -13.38 11.31 6.78
CA LYS A 210 -13.81 12.65 7.20
C LYS A 210 -13.20 13.76 6.37
N CYS A 211 -12.31 13.43 5.41
CA CYS A 211 -11.68 14.41 4.54
C CYS A 211 -12.53 14.71 3.30
N THR A 212 -12.42 15.95 2.82
CA THR A 212 -12.83 16.45 1.51
C THR A 212 -11.68 17.29 0.95
N SER A 213 -11.68 17.63 -0.35
CA SER A 213 -10.62 18.49 -0.91
C SER A 213 -10.56 19.89 -0.30
N ALA A 214 -11.62 20.34 0.40
CA ALA A 214 -11.65 21.64 1.07
C ALA A 214 -11.27 21.54 2.56
N LEU A 215 -11.49 20.39 3.20
CA LEU A 215 -11.34 20.21 4.64
C LEU A 215 -10.74 18.84 4.96
N HIS A 216 -9.64 18.85 5.71
CA HIS A 216 -8.94 17.65 6.16
C HIS A 216 -9.07 17.46 7.65
N MET A 217 -9.51 16.28 8.08
CA MET A 217 -9.38 15.83 9.47
C MET A 217 -8.03 15.14 9.59
N LYS A 218 -6.98 15.86 9.98
CA LYS A 218 -5.60 15.33 9.96
C LYS A 218 -4.78 15.73 11.19
N ALA A 219 -3.71 14.99 11.42
CA ALA A 219 -2.61 15.37 12.31
C ALA A 219 -1.29 15.27 11.54
N VAL A 220 -0.28 15.96 12.05
CA VAL A 220 1.08 15.91 11.52
C VAL A 220 2.03 15.55 12.64
N VAL A 221 2.94 14.63 12.35
CA VAL A 221 4.03 14.23 13.24
C VAL A 221 5.34 14.70 12.64
N PHE A 222 5.93 15.73 13.26
CA PHE A 222 7.32 16.12 13.02
C PHE A 222 8.25 15.21 13.81
N LEU A 223 9.22 14.66 13.12
CA LEU A 223 10.09 13.63 13.67
C LEU A 223 11.34 14.25 14.28
N GLU A 224 11.84 13.64 15.34
CA GLU A 224 13.06 14.09 16.00
C GLU A 224 14.30 13.96 15.11
N GLN A 225 14.31 12.93 14.27
CA GLN A 225 15.45 12.56 13.44
C GLN A 225 15.50 13.37 12.14
N GLU A 226 16.68 13.88 11.80
CA GLU A 226 16.93 14.58 10.52
C GLU A 226 16.89 13.62 9.33
N HIS A 227 17.26 12.36 9.56
CA HIS A 227 17.16 11.31 8.55
C HIS A 227 15.69 10.93 8.39
N GLY A 228 15.02 11.53 7.41
CA GLY A 228 13.58 11.39 7.23
C GLY A 228 13.09 9.95 7.04
N VAL A 229 11.77 9.81 7.10
CA VAL A 229 11.12 8.50 7.17
C VAL A 229 10.88 7.92 5.77
N ILE A 230 11.60 6.83 5.50
CA ILE A 230 11.51 6.07 4.26
C ILE A 230 10.28 5.17 4.22
N ARG A 231 9.74 4.78 5.38
CA ARG A 231 8.54 3.94 5.49
C ARG A 231 7.73 4.27 6.73
N VAL A 232 6.42 4.44 6.54
CA VAL A 232 5.45 4.57 7.62
C VAL A 232 4.50 3.38 7.59
N GLU A 233 4.11 2.89 8.76
CA GLU A 233 3.01 1.93 8.92
C GLU A 233 2.08 2.38 10.05
N ILE A 234 0.78 2.43 9.79
CA ILE A 234 -0.21 2.66 10.84
C ILE A 234 -0.40 1.34 11.60
N LEU A 235 -0.27 1.41 12.91
CA LEU A 235 -0.43 0.27 13.81
C LEU A 235 -1.78 0.37 14.55
N PRO A 236 -2.32 -0.79 15.00
CA PRO A 236 -3.45 -0.79 15.91
C PRO A 236 -3.20 0.05 17.17
N ARG A 237 -4.29 0.58 17.73
CA ARG A 237 -4.32 1.44 18.93
C ARG A 237 -3.71 2.82 18.70
N ASN A 238 -4.02 3.46 17.57
CA ASN A 238 -3.64 4.85 17.25
C ASN A 238 -2.13 5.09 17.37
N ARG A 239 -1.33 4.23 16.72
CA ARG A 239 0.13 4.38 16.70
C ARG A 239 0.63 4.35 15.26
N ILE A 240 1.79 4.96 15.04
CA ILE A 240 2.53 4.83 13.79
C ILE A 240 3.90 4.24 14.06
N LEU A 241 4.34 3.38 13.16
CA LEU A 241 5.69 2.87 13.06
C LEU A 241 6.41 3.59 11.93
N CYS A 242 7.53 4.19 12.25
CA CYS A 242 8.35 4.96 11.33
C CYS A 242 9.71 4.29 11.19
N PHE A 243 10.13 4.08 9.94
CA PHE A 243 11.47 3.61 9.60
C PHE A 243 12.24 4.73 8.93
N SER A 244 13.44 4.99 9.43
CA SER A 244 14.50 5.69 8.70
C SER A 244 15.58 4.69 8.31
N LEU A 245 16.65 5.16 7.67
CA LEU A 245 17.81 4.31 7.35
C LEU A 245 18.50 3.76 8.60
N ALA A 246 18.43 4.46 9.73
CA ALA A 246 19.15 4.11 10.95
C ALA A 246 18.25 3.63 12.10
N HIS A 247 16.98 3.98 12.08
CA HIS A 247 16.09 3.82 13.23
C HIS A 247 14.72 3.27 12.87
N MET A 248 14.17 2.52 13.82
CA MET A 248 12.77 2.15 13.87
C MET A 248 12.15 2.81 15.11
N MET A 249 11.09 3.58 14.92
CA MET A 249 10.48 4.41 15.96
C MET A 249 8.97 4.22 15.98
N VAL A 250 8.39 4.24 17.18
CA VAL A 250 6.94 4.19 17.37
C VAL A 250 6.48 5.50 17.99
N TYR A 251 5.47 6.11 17.39
CA TYR A 251 4.82 7.32 17.90
C TYR A 251 3.35 7.03 18.18
N ASP A 252 2.79 7.68 19.18
CA ASP A 252 1.34 7.77 19.34
C ASP A 252 0.80 8.78 18.32
N ILE A 253 -0.34 8.48 17.70
CA ILE A 253 -0.99 9.38 16.75
C ILE A 253 -1.61 10.54 17.54
N PRO A 254 -1.23 11.80 17.24
CA PRO A 254 -1.82 12.95 17.91
C PRO A 254 -3.32 13.06 17.66
N LYS A 255 -3.98 13.93 18.43
CA LYS A 255 -5.38 14.26 18.15
C LYS A 255 -5.48 14.86 16.75
N LEU A 256 -6.39 14.31 15.93
CA LEU A 256 -6.67 14.86 14.60
C LEU A 256 -7.45 16.16 14.74
N GLU A 257 -7.12 17.12 13.89
CA GLU A 257 -7.73 18.44 13.84
C GLU A 257 -8.32 18.71 12.46
N LEU A 258 -9.33 19.57 12.42
CA LEU A 258 -9.93 20.01 11.16
C LEU A 258 -9.14 21.18 10.59
N ILE A 259 -8.51 20.97 9.44
CA ILE A 259 -7.61 21.92 8.79
C ILE A 259 -8.10 22.17 7.35
N PRO A 260 -8.07 23.42 6.84
CA PRO A 260 -8.33 23.70 5.43
C PRO A 260 -7.42 22.90 4.50
N GLY A 261 -7.97 22.38 3.41
CA GLY A 261 -7.26 21.49 2.48
C GLY A 261 -6.17 22.17 1.66
N ASP A 262 -6.26 23.50 1.52
CA ASP A 262 -5.36 24.39 0.80
C ASP A 262 -4.17 24.90 1.63
N ARG A 263 -4.14 24.62 2.94
CA ARG A 263 -3.08 25.13 3.81
C ARG A 263 -1.91 24.16 3.91
N PRO A 264 -0.66 24.63 3.68
CA PRO A 264 0.51 23.85 4.00
C PRO A 264 0.56 23.62 5.51
N VAL A 265 1.28 22.56 5.89
CA VAL A 265 1.50 22.24 7.29
C VAL A 265 2.33 23.34 7.95
N LEU A 266 1.79 23.95 9.00
CA LEU A 266 2.58 24.81 9.89
C LEU A 266 3.36 23.92 10.85
N ALA A 267 4.65 24.23 11.06
CA ALA A 267 5.52 23.49 11.96
C ALA A 267 4.91 23.42 13.36
N TYR A 268 4.62 22.21 13.82
CA TYR A 268 4.23 21.92 15.19
C TYR A 268 5.39 21.25 15.94
N GLU A 269 5.30 21.24 17.26
CA GLU A 269 6.30 20.66 18.16
C GLU A 269 6.73 19.24 17.70
N VAL A 270 8.03 18.99 17.77
CA VAL A 270 8.61 17.68 17.49
C VAL A 270 8.10 16.69 18.53
N LEU A 271 7.47 15.61 18.07
CA LEU A 271 6.96 14.57 18.94
C LEU A 271 8.09 13.63 19.38
N GLN A 272 8.12 13.29 20.66
CA GLN A 272 9.03 12.27 21.17
C GLN A 272 8.53 10.87 20.82
N ALA A 273 9.44 10.01 20.38
CA ALA A 273 9.11 8.62 20.12
C ALA A 273 8.76 7.93 21.45
N ARG A 274 7.64 7.19 21.45
CA ARG A 274 7.26 6.33 22.57
C ARG A 274 8.27 5.21 22.77
N TRP A 275 8.84 4.75 21.66
CA TRP A 275 9.85 3.71 21.64
C TRP A 275 10.76 3.92 20.43
N LYS A 276 12.05 3.71 20.61
CA LYS A 276 13.06 3.77 19.57
C LYS A 276 13.94 2.53 19.67
N MET A 277 14.13 1.83 18.56
CA MET A 277 15.11 0.75 18.48
C MET A 277 16.52 1.34 18.57
N PRO A 278 17.43 0.72 19.35
CA PRO A 278 18.85 1.05 19.30
C PRO A 278 19.38 0.96 17.86
N GLU A 279 20.38 1.77 17.52
CA GLU A 279 20.92 1.89 16.16
C GLU A 279 21.22 0.53 15.52
N LEU A 280 20.67 0.29 14.33
CA LEU A 280 20.82 -0.97 13.60
C LEU A 280 22.29 -1.32 13.30
N TYR A 281 23.18 -0.32 13.23
CA TYR A 281 24.62 -0.52 13.05
C TYR A 281 25.29 -1.30 14.20
N SER A 282 24.68 -1.31 15.39
CA SER A 282 25.23 -2.04 16.55
C SER A 282 24.85 -3.53 16.58
N LEU A 283 23.89 -3.97 15.76
CA LEU A 283 23.42 -5.36 15.70
C LEU A 283 24.05 -6.20 14.58
N LEU A 284 24.79 -5.58 13.66
CA LEU A 284 25.54 -6.26 12.59
C LEU A 284 26.97 -6.67 13.02
N VAL A 285 27.32 -6.49 14.30
CA VAL A 285 28.64 -6.84 14.88
C VAL A 285 28.55 -8.04 15.85
N LEU A 286 27.46 -8.82 15.82
CA LEU A 286 27.30 -10.06 16.60
C LEU A 286 27.05 -11.26 15.69
#